data_AF-A0A800XMP3-F1
#
_entry.id   AF-A0A800XMP3-F1
#
_cell.length_a   1.000
_cell.length_b   1.000
_cell.length_c   1.000
_cell.angle_alpha   90.00
_cell.angle_beta   90.00
_cell.angle_gamma   90.00
#
_symmetry.space_group_name_H-M   'P 1'
#
loop_
_entity.id
_entity.type
_entity.pdbx_description
1 polymer ?
#
loop_
_entity_poly.entity_id
_entity_poly.type
_entity_poly.pdbx_seq_one_letter_code
_entity_poly.pdbx_strand_id
1 'polypeptide(L)'
;MSGIKVCISDDVEKKFREAAMSSFGYKKGAISIAAEKALGEWANRTKEALKIMEPPEDPVESIWGMLSHVDMSGVELQHEVTKIRAKRAMGQNREVSG
;
A
#
# COMPACT_ATOMS: atom_id res chain seq x y z
N MET A 1 3.15 31.50 -8.67
CA MET A 1 3.56 30.08 -8.77
C MET A 1 4.91 29.93 -8.11
N SER A 2 5.03 29.00 -7.16
CA SER A 2 6.34 28.55 -6.67
C SER A 2 6.91 27.51 -7.66
N GLY A 3 8.22 27.37 -7.70
CA GLY A 3 8.89 26.39 -8.55
C GLY A 3 10.04 25.73 -7.80
N ILE A 4 10.28 24.46 -8.10
CA ILE A 4 11.43 23.69 -7.60
C ILE A 4 12.39 23.44 -8.76
N LYS A 5 13.70 23.52 -8.48
CA LYS A 5 14.73 23.10 -9.44
C LYS A 5 15.11 21.66 -9.13
N VAL A 6 14.95 20.77 -10.11
CA VAL A 6 15.24 19.34 -9.97
C VAL A 6 16.27 18.97 -11.02
N CYS A 7 17.30 18.24 -10.60
CA CYS A 7 18.27 17.63 -11.50
C CYS A 7 17.91 16.15 -11.64
N ILE A 8 17.71 15.70 -12.88
CA ILE A 8 17.44 14.31 -13.24
C ILE A 8 18.41 13.90 -14.33
N SER A 9 18.61 12.59 -14.51
CA SER A 9 19.42 12.08 -15.62
C SER A 9 18.78 12.41 -16.96
N ASP A 10 19.62 12.63 -17.97
CA ASP A 10 19.20 12.93 -19.35
C ASP A 10 18.19 11.90 -19.90
N ASP A 11 18.40 10.62 -19.60
CA ASP A 11 17.49 9.53 -20.02
C ASP A 11 16.06 9.69 -19.47
N VAL A 12 15.94 10.14 -18.22
CA VAL A 12 14.64 10.36 -17.57
C VAL A 12 13.99 11.62 -18.13
N GLU A 13 14.78 12.68 -18.35
CA GLU A 13 14.34 13.94 -18.92
C GLU A 13 13.74 13.74 -20.33
N LYS A 14 14.47 13.00 -21.18
CA LYS A 14 14.04 12.68 -22.54
C LYS A 14 12.73 11.89 -22.54
N LYS A 15 12.67 10.78 -21.79
CA LYS A 15 11.46 9.94 -21.68
C LYS A 15 10.26 10.75 -21.17
N PHE A 16 10.51 11.61 -20.18
CA PHE A 16 9.46 12.45 -19.61
C PHE A 16 8.92 13.45 -20.62
N ARG A 17 9.79 14.12 -21.39
CA ARG A 17 9.36 15.04 -22.45
C ARG A 17 8.56 14.36 -23.54
N GLU A 18 9.03 13.22 -24.03
CA GLU A 18 8.34 12.44 -25.05
C GLU A 18 6.92 12.04 -24.59
N ALA A 19 6.81 11.56 -23.35
CA ALA A 19 5.52 11.21 -22.75
C ALA A 19 4.61 12.43 -22.54
N ALA A 20 5.16 13.55 -22.07
CA ALA A 20 4.42 14.79 -21.87
C ALA A 20 3.88 15.35 -23.19
N MET A 21 4.70 15.39 -24.23
CA MET A 21 4.29 15.87 -25.55
C MET A 21 3.26 14.94 -26.20
N SER A 22 3.42 13.62 -26.05
CA SER A 22 2.45 12.65 -26.55
C SER A 22 1.09 12.77 -25.85
N SER A 23 1.08 13.11 -24.55
CA SER A 23 -0.14 13.15 -23.73
C SER A 23 -0.86 14.50 -23.80
N PHE A 24 -0.12 15.62 -23.85
CA PHE A 24 -0.67 16.98 -23.74
C PHE A 24 -0.44 17.84 -25.00
N GLY A 25 0.18 17.26 -26.03
CA GLY A 25 0.49 17.92 -27.29
C GLY A 25 1.76 18.77 -27.23
N TYR A 26 2.14 19.31 -28.39
CA TYR A 26 3.36 20.09 -28.60
C TYR A 26 3.20 21.59 -28.28
N LYS A 27 2.36 21.93 -27.30
CA LYS A 27 2.08 23.33 -26.93
C LYS A 27 2.91 23.76 -25.72
N LYS A 28 3.16 25.07 -25.63
CA LYS A 28 3.81 25.69 -24.46
C LYS A 28 3.02 25.32 -23.20
N GLY A 29 3.70 24.73 -22.23
CA GLY A 29 3.11 24.31 -20.95
C GLY A 29 2.84 22.81 -20.80
N ALA A 30 2.95 21.99 -21.86
CA ALA A 30 2.75 20.54 -21.78
C ALA A 30 3.64 19.87 -20.71
N ILE A 31 4.92 20.29 -20.63
CA ILE A 31 5.88 19.79 -19.63
C ILE A 31 5.47 20.20 -18.21
N SER A 32 5.03 21.45 -18.01
CA SER A 32 4.61 21.94 -16.70
C SER A 32 3.34 21.21 -16.22
N ILE A 33 2.38 20.98 -17.11
CA ILE A 33 1.16 20.22 -16.82
C ILE A 33 1.50 18.78 -16.45
N ALA A 34 2.37 18.13 -17.23
CA ALA A 34 2.83 16.78 -16.95
C ALA A 34 3.58 16.72 -15.61
N ALA A 35 4.42 17.71 -15.31
CA ALA A 35 5.21 17.75 -14.07
C ALA A 35 4.31 17.91 -12.84
N GLU A 36 3.35 18.85 -12.89
CA GLU A 36 2.38 19.04 -11.82
C GLU A 36 1.60 17.75 -11.54
N LYS A 37 1.11 17.10 -12.60
CA LYS A 37 0.36 15.84 -12.47
C LYS A 37 1.22 14.71 -11.91
N ALA A 38 2.44 14.53 -12.43
CA ALA A 38 3.34 13.47 -11.98
C ALA A 38 3.75 13.65 -10.51
N LEU A 39 4.13 14.88 -10.12
CA LEU A 39 4.52 15.19 -8.75
C LEU A 39 3.33 15.03 -7.79
N GLY A 40 2.14 15.50 -8.16
CA GLY A 40 0.93 15.34 -7.35
C GLY A 40 0.53 13.88 -7.17
N GLU A 41 0.52 13.09 -8.24
CA GLU A 41 0.22 11.66 -8.17
C GLU A 41 1.26 10.88 -7.36
N TRP A 42 2.54 11.23 -7.48
CA TRP A 42 3.59 10.61 -6.67
C TRP A 42 3.43 10.96 -5.19
N ALA A 43 3.19 12.23 -4.86
CA ALA A 43 2.99 12.68 -3.48
C ALA A 43 1.77 12.01 -2.83
N ASN A 44 0.66 11.90 -3.56
CA ASN A 44 -0.54 11.21 -3.08
C ASN A 44 -0.27 9.72 -2.83
N ARG A 45 0.32 9.02 -3.81
CA ARG A 45 0.68 7.61 -3.65
C ARG A 45 1.61 7.37 -2.46
N THR A 46 2.59 8.26 -2.29
CA THR A 46 3.54 8.18 -1.17
C THR A 46 2.84 8.42 0.16
N LYS A 47 1.94 9.40 0.25
CA LYS A 47 1.15 9.68 1.45
C LYS A 47 0.26 8.50 1.86
N GLU A 48 -0.43 7.89 0.90
CA GLU A 48 -1.27 6.72 1.19
C GLU A 48 -0.44 5.51 1.60
N ALA A 49 0.72 5.27 0.96
CA ALA A 49 1.64 4.22 1.39
C ALA A 49 2.14 4.43 2.82
N LEU A 50 2.41 5.68 3.22
CA LEU A 50 2.82 6.03 4.58
C LEU A 50 1.69 5.84 5.59
N LYS A 51 0.44 6.18 5.26
CA LYS A 51 -0.72 5.90 6.13
C LYS A 51 -0.94 4.40 6.40
N ILE A 52 -0.60 3.55 5.43
CA ILE A 52 -0.68 2.09 5.61
C ILE A 52 0.45 1.60 6.53
N MET A 53 1.58 2.32 6.57
CA MET A 53 2.72 2.00 7.44
C MET A 53 2.60 2.58 8.85
N GLU A 54 1.80 3.62 9.06
CA GLU A 54 1.51 4.09 10.41
C GLU A 54 0.65 3.05 11.12
N PRO A 55 1.16 2.41 12.20
CA PRO A 55 0.32 1.54 13.00
C PRO A 55 -0.87 2.36 13.51
N PRO A 56 -2.07 1.76 13.61
CA PRO A 56 -3.22 2.45 14.17
C PRO A 56 -2.89 3.02 15.55
N GLU A 57 -3.53 4.14 15.90
CA GLU A 57 -3.29 4.87 17.16
C GLU A 57 -3.41 3.95 18.39
N ASP A 58 -4.31 2.98 18.34
CA ASP A 58 -4.37 1.84 19.25
C ASP A 58 -4.42 0.52 18.45
N PRO A 59 -3.28 -0.19 18.30
CA PRO A 59 -3.23 -1.47 17.62
C PRO A 59 -3.99 -2.58 18.34
N VAL A 60 -4.08 -2.52 19.66
CA VAL A 60 -4.78 -3.54 20.45
C VAL A 60 -6.29 -3.41 20.20
N GLU A 61 -6.83 -2.20 20.31
CA GLU A 61 -8.25 -1.95 20.05
C GLU A 61 -8.63 -2.20 18.59
N SER A 62 -7.73 -1.89 17.65
CA SER A 62 -7.96 -2.16 16.23
C SER A 62 -8.07 -3.66 15.94
N ILE A 63 -7.19 -4.48 16.54
CA ILE A 63 -7.27 -5.94 16.44
C ILE A 63 -8.54 -6.47 17.09
N TRP A 64 -8.94 -5.93 18.26
CA TRP A 64 -10.19 -6.30 18.92
C TRP A 64 -11.43 -5.96 18.07
N GLY A 65 -11.47 -4.78 17.46
CA GLY A 65 -12.54 -4.39 16.55
C GLY A 65 -12.65 -5.32 15.33
N MET A 66 -11.50 -5.69 14.74
CA MET A 66 -11.46 -6.67 13.64
C MET A 66 -11.97 -8.06 14.06
N LEU A 67 -11.69 -8.47 15.30
CA LEU A 67 -12.12 -9.75 15.87
C LEU A 67 -13.48 -9.72 16.56
N SER A 68 -14.23 -8.61 16.47
CA SER A 68 -15.54 -8.45 17.15
C SER A 68 -16.60 -9.50 16.77
N HIS A 69 -16.44 -10.16 15.63
CA HIS A 69 -17.31 -11.26 15.17
C HIS A 69 -16.89 -12.63 15.71
N VAL A 70 -15.77 -12.72 16.42
CA VAL A 70 -15.24 -13.95 17.00
C VAL A 70 -15.68 -14.01 18.47
N ASP A 71 -16.64 -14.89 18.76
CA ASP A 71 -17.17 -15.11 20.11
C ASP A 71 -16.26 -16.06 20.91
N MET A 72 -14.96 -15.76 20.95
CA MET A 72 -13.96 -16.49 21.72
C MET A 72 -13.00 -15.52 22.39
N SER A 73 -12.69 -15.77 23.65
CA SER A 73 -11.66 -15.04 24.38
C SER A 73 -10.26 -15.32 23.80
N GLY A 74 -9.31 -14.41 24.09
CA GLY A 74 -7.91 -14.61 23.69
C GLY A 74 -7.29 -15.90 24.22
N VAL A 75 -7.71 -16.37 25.39
CA VAL A 75 -7.25 -17.64 25.99
C VAL A 75 -7.81 -18.84 25.23
N GLU A 76 -9.07 -18.80 24.82
CA GLU A 76 -9.69 -19.87 24.02
C GLU A 76 -9.04 -19.99 22.64
N LEU A 77 -8.74 -18.85 22.00
CA LEU A 77 -8.01 -18.82 20.74
C LEU A 77 -6.61 -19.45 20.87
N GLN A 78 -5.91 -19.22 21.97
CA GLN A 78 -4.59 -19.84 22.22
C GLN A 78 -4.68 -21.36 22.41
N HIS A 79 -5.73 -21.84 23.06
CA HIS A 79 -5.98 -23.28 23.17
C HIS A 79 -6.28 -23.92 21.81
N GLU A 80 -7.09 -23.28 20.97
CA GLU A 80 -7.37 -23.77 19.61
C GLU A 80 -6.11 -23.80 18.73
N VAL A 81 -5.27 -22.77 18.78
CA VAL A 81 -3.97 -22.77 18.08
C VAL A 81 -3.10 -23.96 18.52
N THR A 82 -3.08 -24.26 19.82
CA THR A 82 -2.31 -25.39 20.36
C THR A 82 -2.83 -26.72 19.81
N LYS A 83 -4.16 -26.92 19.77
CA LYS A 83 -4.79 -28.11 19.17
C LYS A 83 -4.48 -28.23 17.67
N ILE A 84 -4.58 -27.13 16.92
CA ILE A 84 -4.29 -27.10 15.47
C ILE A 84 -2.83 -27.50 15.21
N ARG A 85 -1.89 -26.96 15.99
CA ARG A 85 -0.46 -27.30 15.88
C ARG A 85 -0.18 -28.77 16.19
N ALA A 86 -0.80 -29.31 17.24
CA ALA A 86 -0.69 -30.72 17.59
C ALA A 86 -1.24 -31.63 16.47
N LYS A 87 -2.42 -31.31 15.92
CA LYS A 87 -3.00 -32.04 14.77
C LYS A 87 -2.10 -32.00 13.53
N ARG A 88 -1.47 -30.84 13.25
CA ARG A 88 -0.50 -30.69 12.15
C ARG A 88 0.74 -31.55 12.35
N ALA A 89 1.29 -31.59 13.57
CA ALA A 89 2.45 -32.42 13.89
C ALA A 89 2.17 -33.93 13.75
N MET A 90 0.91 -34.34 13.95
CA MET A 90 0.46 -35.73 13.78
C MET A 90 0.01 -36.08 12.35
N GLY A 91 0.15 -35.18 11.37
CA GLY A 91 -0.11 -35.46 9.95
C GLY A 91 -1.58 -35.65 9.58
N GLN A 92 -2.53 -35.23 10.42
CA GLN A 92 -3.97 -35.54 10.26
C GLN A 92 -4.75 -34.55 9.37
N ASN A 93 -4.13 -33.92 8.37
CA ASN A 93 -4.84 -33.01 7.45
C ASN A 93 -5.10 -33.69 6.10
N ARG A 94 -6.16 -34.49 6.02
CA ARG A 94 -6.91 -34.70 4.77
C ARG A 94 -8.36 -34.27 5.02
N GLU A 95 -8.83 -33.41 4.11
CA GLU A 95 -10.20 -32.87 3.97
C GLU A 95 -10.54 -31.82 5.03
N VAL A 96 -10.93 -30.60 4.65
CA VAL A 96 -12.14 -30.29 3.89
C VAL A 96 -11.90 -29.20 2.84
N SER A 97 -12.19 -29.53 1.58
CA SER A 97 -12.67 -28.57 0.58
C SER A 97 -14.17 -28.37 0.82
N GLY A 98 -14.60 -27.11 0.84
CA GLY A 98 -16.00 -26.70 0.97
C GLY A 98 -16.08 -25.19 1.17
#